data_AF-A0A2G2DP04-F1
#
_entry.id   AF-A0A2G2DP04-F1
#
_cell.length_a   1.000
_cell.length_b   1.000
_cell.length_c   1.000
_cell.angle_alpha   90.00
_cell.angle_beta   90.00
_cell.angle_gamma   90.00
#
_symmetry.space_group_name_H-M   'P 1'
#
loop_
_entity.id
_entity.type
_entity.pdbx_description
1 polymer ?
#
loop_
_entity_poly.entity_id
_entity_poly.type
_entity_poly.pdbx_seq_one_letter_code
_entity_poly.pdbx_strand_id
1 'polypeptide(L)'
;MKYLITSLLLIGLTVSVAQADWLDDFTNSYKTENIDKAVDNAIQDGITPNLIVEHGLTITTINPQNIVKALYCAGVSGEDIYTAAQNNNISTLIITAGFQKSTVECGDKVADTQAYTPAGRQGRGFGGTDSGPRGRLFASPSTF
;
A
#
# COMPACT_ATOMS: atom_id res chain seq x y z
N MET A 1 -9.91 -51.21 2.08
CA MET A 1 -9.41 -49.93 2.64
C MET A 1 -7.94 -49.74 2.27
N LYS A 2 -7.64 -49.49 0.98
CA LYS A 2 -6.25 -49.33 0.47
C LYS A 2 -6.10 -48.24 -0.59
N TYR A 3 -7.22 -47.61 -1.01
CA TYR A 3 -7.27 -46.60 -2.08
C TYR A 3 -7.54 -45.18 -1.56
N LEU A 4 -7.80 -45.03 -0.25
CA LEU A 4 -8.09 -43.72 0.35
C LEU A 4 -6.82 -42.95 0.75
N ILE A 5 -5.66 -43.62 0.81
CA ILE A 5 -4.40 -42.99 1.23
C ILE A 5 -3.68 -42.35 0.02
N THR A 6 -3.90 -42.85 -1.19
CA THR A 6 -3.25 -42.33 -2.42
C THR A 6 -3.88 -41.05 -2.96
N SER A 7 -5.16 -40.75 -2.68
CA SER A 7 -5.80 -39.52 -3.15
C SER A 7 -5.39 -38.27 -2.38
N LEU A 8 -4.91 -38.39 -1.14
CA LEU A 8 -4.52 -37.22 -0.34
C LEU A 8 -3.14 -36.67 -0.73
N LEU A 9 -2.30 -37.47 -1.41
CA LEU A 9 -0.93 -37.11 -1.77
C LEU A 9 -0.84 -36.33 -3.10
N LEU A 10 -1.90 -36.34 -3.93
CA LEU A 10 -1.93 -35.62 -5.21
C LEU A 10 -2.41 -34.16 -5.10
N ILE A 11 -3.07 -33.79 -4.01
CA ILE A 11 -3.60 -32.42 -3.80
C ILE A 11 -2.53 -31.48 -3.23
N GLY A 12 -1.42 -32.03 -2.69
CA GLY A 12 -0.35 -31.23 -2.06
C GLY A 12 0.69 -30.64 -3.02
N LEU A 13 0.63 -30.94 -4.33
CA LEU A 13 1.70 -30.62 -5.28
C LEU A 13 1.37 -29.50 -6.29
N THR A 14 0.16 -28.92 -6.25
CA THR A 14 -0.27 -27.92 -7.26
C THR A 14 -0.13 -26.46 -6.83
N VAL A 15 0.33 -26.16 -5.62
CA VAL A 15 0.34 -24.77 -5.10
C VAL A 15 1.63 -23.99 -5.45
N SER A 16 2.67 -24.66 -5.96
CA SER A 16 4.01 -24.06 -6.06
C SER A 16 4.32 -23.31 -7.38
N VAL A 17 3.40 -23.27 -8.35
CA VAL A 17 3.71 -22.74 -9.71
C VAL A 17 3.29 -21.27 -9.89
N ALA A 18 2.43 -20.72 -9.01
CA ALA A 18 1.89 -19.37 -9.17
C ALA A 18 2.83 -18.23 -8.72
N GLN A 19 3.94 -18.54 -8.04
CA GLN A 19 4.82 -17.48 -7.49
C GLN A 19 5.81 -16.89 -8.50
N ALA A 20 6.10 -17.57 -9.62
CA ALA A 20 7.05 -17.08 -10.61
C ALA A 20 6.40 -16.24 -11.72
N ASP A 21 5.17 -16.57 -12.10
CA ASP A 21 4.51 -16.01 -13.30
C ASP A 21 4.20 -14.50 -13.14
N TRP A 22 3.65 -14.12 -11.99
CA TRP A 22 3.26 -12.73 -11.73
C TRP A 22 4.46 -11.77 -11.70
N LEU A 23 5.67 -12.24 -11.36
CA LEU A 23 6.88 -11.40 -11.31
C LEU A 23 7.35 -11.01 -12.70
N ASP A 24 7.30 -11.95 -13.63
CA ASP A 24 7.63 -11.70 -15.03
C ASP A 24 6.59 -10.76 -15.66
N ASP A 25 5.31 -10.98 -15.37
CA ASP A 25 4.22 -10.12 -15.82
C ASP A 25 4.31 -8.71 -15.23
N PHE A 26 4.63 -8.59 -13.94
CA PHE A 26 4.84 -7.30 -13.28
C PHE A 26 6.00 -6.55 -13.92
N THR A 27 7.13 -7.24 -14.14
CA THR A 27 8.33 -6.64 -14.74
C THR A 27 8.09 -6.24 -16.19
N ASN A 28 7.37 -7.07 -16.95
CA ASN A 28 7.03 -6.78 -18.33
C ASN A 28 6.08 -5.58 -18.42
N SER A 29 4.99 -5.60 -17.64
CA SER A 29 4.02 -4.49 -17.54
C SER A 29 4.72 -3.19 -17.14
N TYR A 30 5.67 -3.23 -16.21
CA TYR A 30 6.45 -2.06 -15.83
C TYR A 30 7.27 -1.49 -17.00
N LYS A 31 7.92 -2.36 -17.77
CA LYS A 31 8.74 -1.96 -18.93
C LYS A 31 7.91 -1.43 -20.09
N THR A 32 6.71 -1.97 -20.31
CA THR A 32 5.85 -1.62 -21.46
C THR A 32 4.91 -0.46 -21.15
N GLU A 33 4.30 -0.47 -19.96
CA GLU A 33 3.14 0.35 -19.65
C GLU A 33 3.33 1.25 -18.44
N ASN A 34 4.45 1.13 -17.70
CA ASN A 34 4.80 1.82 -16.45
C ASN A 34 4.36 1.12 -15.14
N ILE A 35 4.79 1.70 -14.02
CA ILE A 35 4.58 1.14 -12.68
C ILE A 35 3.12 1.17 -12.22
N ASP A 36 2.35 2.16 -12.66
CA ASP A 36 0.93 2.28 -12.28
C ASP A 36 0.15 1.09 -12.86
N LYS A 37 0.43 0.73 -14.11
CA LYS A 37 -0.22 -0.42 -14.75
C LYS A 37 0.27 -1.76 -14.18
N ALA A 38 1.57 -1.89 -13.93
CA ALA A 38 2.12 -3.10 -13.31
C ALA A 38 1.50 -3.39 -11.94
N VAL A 39 1.33 -2.34 -11.11
CA VAL A 39 0.69 -2.47 -9.80
C VAL A 39 -0.81 -2.75 -9.92
N ASP A 40 -1.53 -2.07 -10.81
CA ASP A 40 -2.96 -2.33 -11.06
C ASP A 40 -3.20 -3.80 -11.46
N ASN A 41 -2.40 -4.33 -12.40
CA ASN A 41 -2.49 -5.73 -12.81
C ASN A 41 -2.18 -6.69 -11.64
N ALA A 42 -1.09 -6.45 -10.89
CA ALA A 42 -0.75 -7.30 -9.76
C ALA A 42 -1.82 -7.31 -8.67
N ILE A 43 -2.48 -6.17 -8.41
CA ILE A 43 -3.61 -6.11 -7.47
C ILE A 43 -4.81 -6.90 -8.00
N GLN A 44 -5.10 -6.83 -9.31
CA GLN A 44 -6.16 -7.62 -9.95
C GLN A 44 -5.88 -9.14 -9.90
N ASP A 45 -4.60 -9.52 -9.96
CA ASP A 45 -4.15 -10.91 -9.81
C ASP A 45 -4.13 -11.38 -8.34
N GLY A 46 -4.53 -10.52 -7.41
CA GLY A 46 -4.62 -10.83 -5.98
C GLY A 46 -3.28 -10.81 -5.25
N ILE A 47 -2.25 -10.19 -5.84
CA ILE A 47 -0.94 -10.03 -5.18
C ILE A 47 -1.06 -9.00 -4.06
N THR A 48 -0.51 -9.34 -2.90
CA THR A 48 -0.58 -8.47 -1.73
C THR A 48 0.31 -7.22 -1.88
N PRO A 49 -0.08 -6.07 -1.29
CA PRO A 49 0.74 -4.87 -1.31
C PRO A 49 2.16 -5.08 -0.77
N ASN A 50 2.34 -5.96 0.23
CA ASN A 50 3.64 -6.27 0.79
C ASN A 50 4.59 -6.89 -0.25
N LEU A 51 4.11 -7.86 -1.03
CA LEU A 51 4.89 -8.49 -2.09
C LEU A 51 5.20 -7.51 -3.23
N ILE A 52 4.23 -6.68 -3.61
CA ILE A 52 4.42 -5.66 -4.64
C ILE A 52 5.53 -4.67 -4.23
N VAL A 53 5.50 -4.20 -2.98
CA VAL A 53 6.53 -3.29 -2.45
C VAL A 53 7.88 -3.98 -2.38
N GLU A 54 7.94 -5.18 -1.81
CA GLU A 54 9.18 -5.96 -1.68
C GLU A 54 9.85 -6.17 -3.03
N HIS A 55 9.10 -6.67 -4.01
CA HIS A 55 9.63 -6.92 -5.35
C HIS A 55 9.93 -5.62 -6.11
N GLY A 56 9.06 -4.62 -6.03
CA GLY A 56 9.28 -3.33 -6.69
C GLY A 56 10.57 -2.63 -6.23
N LEU A 57 10.95 -2.79 -4.96
CA LEU A 57 12.21 -2.26 -4.42
C LEU A 57 13.46 -2.97 -4.92
N THR A 58 13.35 -4.21 -5.42
CA THR A 58 14.47 -4.93 -6.04
C THR A 58 14.82 -4.35 -7.41
N ILE A 59 13.90 -3.61 -8.04
CA ILE A 59 14.10 -2.97 -9.34
C ILE A 59 14.68 -1.58 -9.12
N THR A 60 15.99 -1.43 -9.32
CA THR A 60 16.75 -0.21 -9.02
C THR A 60 16.29 1.05 -9.74
N THR A 61 15.57 0.92 -10.87
CA THR A 61 15.05 2.06 -11.63
C THR A 61 13.73 2.59 -11.07
N ILE A 62 13.07 1.84 -10.17
CA ILE A 62 11.79 2.23 -9.59
C ILE A 62 12.03 3.09 -8.35
N ASN A 63 11.49 4.30 -8.36
CA ASN A 63 11.45 5.14 -7.17
C ASN A 63 10.38 4.58 -6.20
N PRO A 64 10.72 4.31 -4.92
CA PRO A 64 9.77 3.82 -3.91
C PRO A 64 8.51 4.69 -3.77
N GLN A 65 8.63 6.01 -3.96
CA GLN A 65 7.50 6.94 -3.96
C GLN A 65 6.48 6.60 -5.06
N ASN A 66 6.95 6.17 -6.23
CA ASN A 66 6.08 5.81 -7.35
C ASN A 66 5.35 4.49 -7.11
N ILE A 67 5.95 3.55 -6.36
CA ILE A 67 5.27 2.31 -5.94
C ILE A 67 4.12 2.65 -5.00
N VAL A 68 4.38 3.47 -3.98
CA VAL A 68 3.35 3.93 -3.03
C VAL A 68 2.22 4.65 -3.76
N LYS A 69 2.57 5.56 -4.68
CA LYS A 69 1.60 6.28 -5.50
C LYS A 69 0.71 5.29 -6.28
N ALA A 70 1.32 4.35 -6.99
CA ALA A 70 0.63 3.36 -7.80
C ALA A 70 -0.34 2.51 -6.97
N LEU A 71 0.04 2.10 -5.75
CA LEU A 71 -0.84 1.36 -4.84
C LEU A 71 -2.08 2.18 -4.43
N TYR A 72 -1.90 3.46 -4.10
CA TYR A 72 -3.04 4.35 -3.84
C TYR A 72 -3.94 4.51 -5.08
N CYS A 73 -3.35 4.62 -6.27
CA CYS A 73 -4.09 4.72 -7.53
C CYS A 73 -4.85 3.44 -7.89
N ALA A 74 -4.36 2.28 -7.44
CA ALA A 74 -5.02 0.98 -7.57
C ALA A 74 -6.12 0.76 -6.52
N GLY A 75 -6.40 1.74 -5.66
CA GLY A 75 -7.46 1.67 -4.65
C GLY A 75 -7.09 0.83 -3.42
N VAL A 76 -5.80 0.59 -3.16
CA VAL A 76 -5.36 -0.09 -1.94
C VAL A 76 -5.56 0.85 -0.74
N SER A 77 -5.96 0.29 0.41
CA SER A 77 -6.18 1.07 1.64
C SER A 77 -4.90 1.72 2.16
N GLY A 78 -5.00 2.89 2.80
CA GLY A 78 -3.83 3.58 3.34
C GLY A 78 -3.12 2.79 4.44
N GLU A 79 -3.86 1.99 5.22
CA GLU A 79 -3.31 1.12 6.27
C GLU A 79 -2.48 -0.04 5.70
N ASP A 80 -2.98 -0.70 4.63
CA ASP A 80 -2.25 -1.79 3.98
C ASP A 80 -0.98 -1.27 3.32
N ILE A 81 -1.06 -0.10 2.66
CA ILE A 81 0.09 0.57 2.06
C ILE A 81 1.11 0.93 3.14
N TYR A 82 0.68 1.52 4.26
CA TYR A 82 1.57 1.87 5.35
C TYR A 82 2.27 0.65 5.93
N THR A 83 1.52 -0.43 6.16
CA THR A 83 2.06 -1.69 6.70
C THR A 83 3.08 -2.30 5.75
N ALA A 84 2.74 -2.42 4.46
CA ALA A 84 3.65 -2.93 3.43
C ALA A 84 4.93 -2.08 3.30
N ALA A 85 4.79 -0.75 3.32
CA ALA A 85 5.90 0.18 3.23
C ALA A 85 6.84 0.06 4.45
N GLN A 86 6.29 0.01 5.67
CA GLN A 86 7.07 -0.13 6.90
C GLN A 86 7.80 -1.46 6.99
N ASN A 87 7.17 -2.57 6.59
CA ASN A 87 7.81 -3.88 6.52
C ASN A 87 9.03 -3.89 5.59
N ASN A 88 9.02 -3.00 4.59
CA ASN A 88 10.07 -2.86 3.59
C ASN A 88 10.97 -1.63 3.81
N ASN A 89 10.97 -1.05 5.02
CA ASN A 89 11.81 0.08 5.41
C ASN A 89 11.61 1.37 4.58
N ILE A 90 10.44 1.54 3.96
CA ILE A 90 10.06 2.79 3.31
C ILE A 90 9.64 3.78 4.39
N SER A 91 10.34 4.92 4.44
CA SER A 91 10.06 5.95 5.45
C SER A 91 8.68 6.59 5.28
N THR A 92 8.07 7.03 6.39
CA THR A 92 6.79 7.76 6.40
C THR A 92 6.80 8.99 5.49
N LEU A 93 7.95 9.63 5.30
CA LEU A 93 8.10 10.76 4.38
C LEU A 93 7.83 10.34 2.93
N ILE A 94 8.36 9.20 2.50
CA ILE A 94 8.13 8.64 1.16
C ILE A 94 6.66 8.22 1.01
N ILE A 95 6.08 7.63 2.05
CA ILE A 95 4.66 7.24 2.05
C ILE A 95 3.77 8.47 1.83
N THR A 96 4.04 9.54 2.58
CA THR A 96 3.31 10.81 2.49
C THR A 96 3.48 11.45 1.11
N ALA A 97 4.70 11.47 0.57
CA ALA A 97 4.97 12.01 -0.76
C ALA A 97 4.32 11.18 -1.88
N GLY A 98 4.21 9.86 -1.72
CA GLY A 98 3.52 8.97 -2.65
C GLY A 98 2.00 9.22 -2.63
N PHE A 99 1.42 9.39 -1.44
CA PHE A 99 0.02 9.78 -1.27
C PHE A 99 -0.30 11.14 -1.90
N GLN A 100 0.49 12.18 -1.60
CA GLN A 100 0.27 13.50 -2.21
C GLN A 100 0.32 13.41 -3.73
N LYS A 101 1.27 12.64 -4.27
CA LYS A 101 1.37 12.41 -5.71
C LYS A 101 0.14 11.67 -6.27
N SER A 102 -0.39 10.68 -5.57
CA SER A 102 -1.59 9.95 -6.04
C SER A 102 -2.84 10.83 -6.03
N THR A 103 -3.01 11.71 -5.04
CA THR A 103 -4.14 12.65 -5.02
C THR A 103 -4.14 13.59 -6.22
N VAL A 104 -2.96 13.99 -6.71
CA VAL A 104 -2.82 14.86 -7.88
C VAL A 104 -3.00 14.09 -9.19
N GLU A 105 -2.43 12.89 -9.30
CA GLU A 105 -2.38 12.14 -10.57
C GLU A 105 -3.57 11.19 -10.79
N CYS A 106 -4.19 10.71 -9.72
CA CYS A 106 -5.21 9.65 -9.77
C CYS A 106 -6.58 10.08 -9.24
N GLY A 107 -6.67 11.25 -8.57
CA GLY A 107 -7.92 11.86 -8.12
C GLY A 107 -8.79 10.91 -7.30
N ASP A 108 -10.02 10.66 -7.76
CA ASP A 108 -11.06 9.88 -7.07
C ASP A 108 -10.75 8.37 -6.91
N LYS A 109 -9.69 7.86 -7.56
CA LYS A 109 -9.29 6.44 -7.44
C LYS A 109 -8.59 6.12 -6.13
N VAL A 110 -8.21 7.14 -5.36
CA VAL A 110 -7.59 6.94 -4.06
C VAL A 110 -8.67 6.47 -3.07
N ALA A 111 -8.62 5.18 -2.72
CA ALA A 111 -9.61 4.57 -1.83
C ALA A 111 -9.69 5.23 -0.44
N ASP A 112 -8.60 5.86 -0.01
CA ASP A 112 -8.51 6.61 1.24
C ASP A 112 -8.22 8.08 0.92
N THR A 113 -9.20 8.97 1.09
CA THR A 113 -8.99 10.42 0.86
C THR A 113 -8.09 11.07 1.92
N GLN A 114 -7.70 10.31 2.95
CA GLN A 114 -6.79 10.75 3.99
C GLN A 114 -5.47 9.98 3.89
N ALA A 115 -4.36 10.72 3.99
CA ALA A 115 -3.07 10.08 4.22
C ALA A 115 -3.16 9.30 5.53
N TYR A 116 -2.55 8.11 5.58
CA TYR A 116 -2.35 7.41 6.86
C TYR A 116 -1.74 8.39 7.85
N THR A 117 -2.52 8.73 8.88
CA THR A 117 -2.06 9.52 10.00
C THR A 117 -1.73 8.50 11.08
N PRO A 118 -0.44 8.25 11.39
CA PRO A 118 -0.11 7.36 12.49
C PRO A 118 -0.89 7.82 13.71
N ALA A 119 -1.63 6.90 14.34
CA ALA A 119 -2.19 7.17 15.65
C ALA A 119 -1.00 7.61 16.51
N GLY A 120 -0.93 8.92 16.79
CA GLY A 120 0.24 9.51 17.41
C GLY A 120 0.59 8.70 18.64
N ARG A 121 1.87 8.36 18.83
CA ARG A 121 2.36 7.79 20.07
C ARG A 121 1.70 8.54 21.23
N GLN A 122 0.73 7.91 21.88
CA GLN A 122 0.31 8.36 23.19
C GLN A 122 1.49 8.08 24.13
N GLY A 123 2.10 9.14 24.62
CA GLY A 123 3.24 9.12 25.54
C GLY A 123 4.43 9.86 24.94
N ARG A 124 4.92 10.97 25.50
CA ARG A 124 4.94 11.41 26.89
C ARG A 124 5.11 12.94 26.88
N GLY A 125 4.44 13.64 27.80
CA GLY A 125 4.44 15.09 27.86
C GLY A 125 5.84 15.72 27.85
N PHE A 126 5.95 16.81 27.11
CA PHE A 126 6.93 17.86 27.35
C PHE A 126 6.19 19.19 27.35
N GLY A 127 6.22 19.88 28.50
CA GLY A 127 5.86 21.29 28.61
C GLY A 127 4.37 21.56 28.84
N GLY A 128 3.90 21.29 30.06
CA GLY A 128 2.72 22.00 30.56
C GLY A 128 3.07 23.46 30.81
N THR A 129 2.32 24.38 30.20
CA THR A 129 2.04 25.68 30.80
C THR A 129 0.55 25.89 30.76
N ASP A 130 -0.03 25.93 31.95
CA ASP A 130 -1.41 26.27 32.25
C ASP A 130 -1.87 27.54 31.54
N SER A 131 -3.09 27.52 30.97
CA SER A 131 -4.08 28.60 31.17
C SER A 131 -5.44 28.28 30.52
N GLY A 132 -6.39 27.82 31.35
CA GLY A 132 -7.79 28.29 31.28
C GLY A 132 -8.82 27.41 30.55
N PRO A 133 -9.98 27.11 31.17
CA PRO A 133 -11.07 26.35 30.55
C PRO A 133 -12.13 27.29 29.97
N ARG A 134 -12.11 27.54 28.66
CA ARG A 134 -13.26 28.07 27.89
C ARG A 134 -13.16 27.49 26.48
N GLY A 135 -14.04 26.59 26.08
CA GLY A 135 -15.29 27.02 25.48
C GLY A 135 -15.17 26.86 23.97
N ARG A 136 -15.85 25.84 23.45
CA ARG A 136 -16.18 25.55 22.04
C ARG A 136 -16.09 26.76 21.10
N LEU A 137 -15.57 26.54 19.89
CA LEU A 137 -16.15 27.03 18.64
C LEU A 137 -15.55 26.26 17.46
N PHE A 138 -16.32 25.27 17.00
CA PHE A 138 -16.24 24.79 15.63
C PHE A 138 -16.75 25.92 14.72
N ALA A 139 -15.96 26.34 13.75
CA ALA A 139 -16.40 27.22 12.67
C ALA A 139 -16.11 26.53 11.34
N SER A 140 -17.13 25.87 10.79
CA SER A 140 -17.19 25.51 9.38
C SER A 140 -17.41 26.78 8.55
N PRO A 141 -16.69 27.01 7.44
CA PRO A 141 -17.11 28.01 6.47
C PRO A 141 -18.16 27.40 5.54
N SER A 142 -19.36 27.95 5.56
CA SER A 142 -20.35 27.80 4.50
C SER A 142 -20.37 29.08 3.66
N THR A 143 -20.48 28.84 2.36
CA THR A 143 -20.45 29.67 1.14
C THR A 143 -21.31 30.95 1.12
N PHE A 144 -20.88 31.92 0.30
CA PHE A 144 -21.71 32.59 -0.72
C PHE A 144 -20.86 32.87 -1.96
#